data_AF-A0A538U550-F1
#
_entry.id   AF-A0A538U550-F1
#
_cell.length_a   1.000
_cell.length_b   1.000
_cell.length_c   1.000
_cell.angle_alpha   90.00
_cell.angle_beta   90.00
_cell.angle_gamma   90.00
#
_symmetry.space_group_name_H-M   'P 1'
#
loop_
_entity.id
_entity.type
_entity.pdbx_description
1 polymer ?
#
loop_
_entity_poly.entity_id
_entity_poly.type
_entity_poly.pdbx_seq_one_letter_code
_entity_poly.pdbx_strand_id
1 'polypeptide(L)'
;MRIQRIDLTLMVSAILIAGATAALAQSSDTQGTTPSAQPSTPPAQPATQPATQPATPPTTQPATQPDAQPSAPQTQAAPTQGATDAAQPDAKAKMVEILARGAQLPAKSRSDAEAKLQEAMNDVNAKAVIEGNDKVSLRLGAEFGMTPAALATEKEGTGMSWGELTLAHTLLANTGNELTIQQINQMRKEGNGWGLIAGGMGFKLGEVVAAVKDEAKVATGASKPDGKVHSMHALLAKNITGGADKAKAESGAKPETKTEAGAKTDAKTDAAAKPDGSGAAKPNKP
;
A
#
# COMPACT_ATOMS: atom_id res chain seq x y z
N MET A 1 1.84 59.49 -17.20
CA MET A 1 1.42 58.11 -16.88
C MET A 1 2.29 57.15 -17.69
N ARG A 2 3.26 56.49 -17.03
CA ARG A 2 4.21 55.57 -17.68
C ARG A 2 3.79 54.14 -17.36
N ILE A 3 3.49 53.37 -18.40
CA ILE A 3 3.20 51.94 -18.34
C ILE A 3 4.54 51.21 -18.41
N GLN A 4 4.94 50.56 -17.31
CA GLN A 4 6.09 49.64 -17.31
C GLN A 4 5.56 48.22 -17.52
N ARG A 5 5.87 47.66 -18.69
CA ARG A 5 5.77 46.23 -18.98
C ARG A 5 6.93 45.54 -18.27
N ILE A 6 6.64 44.53 -17.47
CA ILE A 6 7.66 43.65 -16.88
C ILE A 6 7.74 42.41 -17.77
N ASP A 7 8.87 42.29 -18.44
CA ASP A 7 9.30 41.12 -19.21
C ASP A 7 9.37 39.88 -18.31
N LEU A 8 8.67 38.82 -18.73
CA LEU A 8 8.72 37.50 -18.13
C LEU A 8 9.90 36.73 -18.75
N THR A 9 11.03 36.78 -18.07
CA THR A 9 12.26 36.05 -18.43
C THR A 9 12.03 34.54 -18.36
N LEU A 10 12.04 33.93 -19.54
CA LEU A 10 12.10 32.52 -19.84
C LEU A 10 13.40 31.91 -19.27
N MET A 11 13.31 31.13 -18.18
CA MET A 11 14.42 30.29 -17.71
C MET A 11 14.29 28.89 -18.32
N VAL A 12 15.01 28.68 -19.42
CA VAL A 12 15.26 27.37 -20.04
C VAL A 12 16.38 26.69 -19.25
N SER A 13 16.03 25.72 -18.41
CA SER A 13 17.02 24.85 -17.78
C SER A 13 17.39 23.72 -18.73
N ALA A 14 18.57 23.83 -19.33
CA ALA A 14 19.24 22.76 -20.07
C ALA A 14 19.77 21.71 -19.07
N ILE A 15 19.24 20.49 -19.15
CA ILE A 15 19.79 19.34 -18.43
C ILE A 15 20.87 18.70 -19.31
N LEU A 16 22.12 18.86 -18.87
CA LEU A 16 23.29 18.14 -19.37
C LEU A 16 23.22 16.69 -18.90
N ILE A 17 23.03 15.76 -19.84
CA ILE A 17 23.17 14.32 -19.62
C ILE A 17 24.65 13.98 -19.81
N ALA A 18 25.37 13.79 -18.70
CA ALA A 18 26.70 13.17 -18.72
C ALA A 18 26.52 11.65 -18.76
N GLY A 19 26.82 11.05 -19.92
CA GLY A 19 26.84 9.61 -20.12
C GLY A 19 28.02 8.96 -19.41
N ALA A 20 27.75 7.87 -18.69
CA ALA A 20 28.76 6.96 -18.19
C ALA A 20 28.89 5.78 -19.17
N THR A 21 30.02 5.72 -19.87
CA THR A 21 30.47 4.60 -20.68
C THR A 21 31.06 3.51 -19.78
N ALA A 22 30.44 2.32 -19.76
CA ALA A 22 31.06 1.13 -19.18
C ALA A 22 31.72 0.30 -20.29
N ALA A 23 33.04 0.19 -20.21
CA ALA A 23 33.90 -0.52 -21.16
C ALA A 23 33.86 -2.03 -20.97
N LEU A 24 33.95 -2.76 -22.09
CA LEU A 24 34.21 -4.19 -22.18
C LEU A 24 35.70 -4.51 -21.97
N ALA A 25 35.99 -5.60 -21.24
CA ALA A 25 37.17 -6.48 -21.40
C ALA A 25 36.82 -7.82 -20.69
N GLN A 26 36.73 -8.99 -21.34
CA GLN A 26 37.81 -9.86 -21.86
C GLN A 26 38.86 -10.22 -20.78
N SER A 27 39.33 -11.45 -20.53
CA SER A 27 39.12 -12.82 -21.02
C SER A 27 39.93 -13.78 -20.12
N SER A 28 39.62 -15.09 -20.19
CA SER A 28 40.47 -16.29 -20.01
C SER A 28 41.20 -16.57 -18.67
N ASP A 29 40.97 -17.75 -18.06
CA ASP A 29 41.90 -18.90 -18.17
C ASP A 29 41.43 -20.21 -17.48
N THR A 30 41.56 -21.28 -18.28
CA THR A 30 41.75 -22.75 -18.09
C THR A 30 41.77 -23.38 -16.68
N GLN A 31 40.94 -24.40 -16.38
CA GLN A 31 41.02 -25.87 -16.67
C GLN A 31 41.90 -26.75 -15.73
N GLY A 32 41.28 -27.82 -15.23
CA GLY A 32 41.84 -28.97 -14.50
C GLY A 32 40.87 -29.39 -13.39
N THR A 33 40.34 -30.60 -13.26
CA THR A 33 40.71 -31.94 -13.73
C THR A 33 39.47 -32.87 -13.77
N THR A 34 39.44 -33.78 -14.74
CA THR A 34 38.59 -35.00 -14.87
C THR A 34 38.96 -36.07 -13.80
N PRO A 35 38.33 -37.28 -13.65
CA PRO A 35 37.41 -37.98 -14.56
C PRO A 35 36.27 -38.87 -13.94
N SER A 36 35.46 -39.42 -14.86
CA SER A 36 34.95 -40.81 -14.92
C SER A 36 33.49 -41.18 -14.57
N ALA A 37 32.88 -41.77 -15.61
CA ALA A 37 31.93 -42.88 -15.68
C ALA A 37 30.43 -42.61 -15.39
N GLN A 38 29.61 -42.65 -16.45
CA GLN A 38 28.80 -43.83 -16.81
C GLN A 38 27.99 -43.60 -18.10
N PRO A 39 28.04 -44.50 -19.10
CA PRO A 39 27.17 -44.45 -20.27
C PRO A 39 25.97 -45.39 -20.10
N SER A 40 24.77 -44.94 -20.48
CA SER A 40 23.67 -45.83 -20.89
C SER A 40 22.75 -45.09 -21.85
N THR A 41 22.52 -45.75 -22.98
CA THR A 41 21.88 -45.27 -24.21
C THR A 41 20.35 -45.15 -24.12
N PRO A 42 19.73 -44.25 -24.91
CA PRO A 42 18.28 -44.21 -25.13
C PRO A 42 17.87 -45.26 -26.17
N PRO A 43 16.60 -45.74 -26.16
CA PRO A 43 15.75 -45.32 -27.28
C PRO A 43 14.23 -45.24 -26.99
N ALA A 44 13.53 -44.65 -27.97
CA ALA A 44 12.12 -44.83 -28.35
C ALA A 44 11.06 -43.83 -27.83
N GLN A 45 10.86 -42.75 -28.60
CA GLN A 45 9.53 -42.32 -29.08
C GLN A 45 9.49 -42.66 -30.59
N PRO A 46 8.35 -43.04 -31.22
CA PRO A 46 7.14 -42.19 -31.28
C PRO A 46 5.78 -42.94 -31.40
N ALA A 47 4.71 -42.15 -31.53
CA ALA A 47 3.30 -42.46 -31.81
C ALA A 47 2.42 -42.73 -30.56
N THR A 48 1.39 -41.94 -30.28
CA THR A 48 0.22 -41.75 -31.16
C THR A 48 -0.38 -40.35 -31.09
N GLN A 49 -0.75 -39.84 -32.26
CA GLN A 49 -1.48 -38.61 -32.49
C GLN A 49 -2.99 -38.72 -32.14
N PRO A 50 -3.69 -37.58 -32.03
CA PRO A 50 -5.04 -37.47 -31.49
C PRO A 50 -6.13 -37.62 -32.56
N ALA A 51 -7.26 -38.24 -32.20
CA ALA A 51 -8.52 -38.07 -32.93
C ALA A 51 -9.71 -38.40 -32.04
N THR A 52 -10.51 -37.39 -31.69
CA THR A 52 -11.95 -37.41 -31.98
C THR A 52 -12.46 -35.97 -31.97
N GLN A 53 -13.08 -35.64 -33.09
CA GLN A 53 -13.65 -34.35 -33.47
C GLN A 53 -14.88 -33.96 -32.64
N PRO A 54 -15.25 -32.67 -32.68
CA PRO A 54 -16.38 -32.10 -31.96
C PRO A 54 -17.73 -32.48 -32.60
N ALA A 55 -18.73 -32.77 -31.77
CA ALA A 55 -20.12 -32.86 -32.19
C ALA A 55 -20.93 -31.70 -31.60
N THR A 56 -21.38 -30.79 -32.45
CA THR A 56 -22.61 -30.00 -32.30
C THR A 56 -23.26 -29.90 -33.69
N PRO A 57 -24.57 -29.63 -33.88
CA PRO A 57 -25.66 -29.43 -32.92
C PRO A 57 -26.89 -30.34 -33.21
N PRO A 58 -27.98 -30.26 -32.42
CA PRO A 58 -29.16 -29.66 -33.04
C PRO A 58 -29.90 -28.66 -32.15
N THR A 59 -30.43 -27.65 -32.83
CA THR A 59 -31.42 -26.68 -32.39
C THR A 59 -32.72 -27.35 -31.96
N THR A 60 -33.20 -27.05 -30.76
CA THR A 60 -34.64 -26.97 -30.49
C THR A 60 -34.89 -25.98 -29.36
N GLN A 61 -35.37 -24.81 -29.77
CA GLN A 61 -36.07 -23.83 -28.96
C GLN A 61 -37.41 -24.45 -28.49
N PRO A 62 -37.79 -24.29 -27.22
CA PRO A 62 -39.07 -23.63 -26.98
C PRO A 62 -38.95 -22.50 -25.94
N ALA A 63 -39.59 -21.39 -26.27
CA ALA A 63 -39.80 -20.26 -25.38
C ALA A 63 -40.78 -20.63 -24.26
N THR A 64 -40.39 -20.38 -23.01
CA THR A 64 -41.31 -19.95 -21.95
C THR A 64 -40.54 -19.09 -20.96
N GLN A 65 -40.80 -17.80 -21.05
CA GLN A 65 -40.55 -16.75 -20.08
C GLN A 65 -41.26 -17.09 -18.75
N PRO A 66 -40.61 -16.82 -17.60
CA PRO A 66 -41.31 -16.07 -16.57
C PRO A 66 -40.47 -14.89 -16.08
N ASP A 67 -41.09 -13.72 -16.09
CA ASP A 67 -40.68 -12.52 -15.37
C ASP A 67 -40.34 -12.83 -13.92
N ALA A 68 -39.08 -12.61 -13.56
CA ALA A 68 -38.67 -12.30 -12.21
C ALA A 68 -37.44 -11.41 -12.29
N GLN A 69 -37.69 -10.11 -12.27
CA GLN A 69 -36.74 -9.04 -12.03
C GLN A 69 -36.19 -9.14 -10.59
N PRO A 70 -34.86 -9.11 -10.41
CA PRO A 70 -34.29 -8.39 -9.28
C PRO A 70 -33.22 -7.40 -9.75
N SER A 71 -33.49 -6.14 -9.42
CA SER A 71 -32.56 -5.03 -9.16
C SER A 71 -31.18 -5.08 -9.83
N ALA A 72 -31.03 -4.26 -10.86
CA ALA A 72 -29.77 -3.97 -11.53
C ALA A 72 -28.62 -3.66 -10.54
N PRO A 73 -27.41 -4.21 -10.76
CA PRO A 73 -26.20 -3.58 -10.23
C PRO A 73 -26.09 -2.19 -10.85
N GLN A 74 -25.94 -1.18 -10.01
CA GLN A 74 -25.76 0.20 -10.45
C GLN A 74 -24.61 0.25 -11.46
N THR A 75 -24.97 0.52 -12.70
CA THR A 75 -24.02 0.89 -13.74
C THR A 75 -23.39 2.18 -13.26
N GLN A 76 -22.18 2.07 -12.71
CA GLN A 76 -21.33 3.21 -12.44
C GLN A 76 -21.02 3.82 -13.79
N ALA A 77 -21.81 4.83 -14.15
CA ALA A 77 -21.60 5.59 -15.37
C ALA A 77 -20.15 6.08 -15.34
N ALA A 78 -19.39 5.71 -16.36
CA ALA A 78 -18.12 6.35 -16.65
C ALA A 78 -18.35 7.87 -16.57
N PRO A 79 -17.57 8.63 -15.78
CA PRO A 79 -17.74 10.06 -15.74
C PRO A 79 -17.44 10.59 -17.13
N THR A 80 -18.50 10.96 -17.84
CA THR A 80 -18.41 11.66 -19.10
C THR A 80 -17.74 12.99 -18.79
N GLN A 81 -16.45 13.09 -19.09
CA GLN A 81 -15.68 14.33 -19.06
C GLN A 81 -16.28 15.27 -20.12
N GLY A 82 -17.34 15.96 -19.74
CA GLY A 82 -18.10 16.80 -20.66
C GLY A 82 -19.14 17.71 -19.99
N ALA A 83 -19.09 17.88 -18.67
CA ALA A 83 -19.95 18.81 -17.96
C ALA A 83 -19.19 20.10 -17.63
N THR A 84 -19.24 21.03 -18.59
CA THR A 84 -19.34 22.49 -18.46
C THR A 84 -18.75 23.18 -17.22
N ASP A 85 -17.81 24.09 -17.52
CA ASP A 85 -17.08 25.10 -16.72
C ASP A 85 -17.85 25.85 -15.60
N ALA A 86 -19.16 25.68 -15.47
CA ALA A 86 -20.01 26.37 -14.50
C ALA A 86 -20.09 25.70 -13.11
N ALA A 87 -19.78 24.41 -12.97
CA ALA A 87 -19.72 23.70 -11.67
C ALA A 87 -18.33 23.75 -11.01
N GLN A 88 -17.37 24.38 -11.68
CA GLN A 88 -15.97 24.45 -11.30
C GLN A 88 -15.65 25.34 -10.07
N PRO A 89 -16.39 26.44 -9.75
CA PRO A 89 -16.02 27.29 -8.62
C PRO A 89 -16.27 26.59 -7.27
N ASP A 90 -17.37 25.83 -7.14
CA ASP A 90 -17.69 25.11 -5.90
C ASP A 90 -16.71 23.97 -5.62
N ALA A 91 -16.31 23.23 -6.66
CA ALA A 91 -15.30 22.18 -6.54
C ALA A 91 -13.92 22.73 -6.15
N LYS A 92 -13.51 23.85 -6.75
CA LYS A 92 -12.27 24.55 -6.39
C LYS A 92 -12.31 25.08 -4.95
N ALA A 93 -13.43 25.67 -4.53
CA ALA A 93 -13.62 26.13 -3.16
C ALA A 93 -13.47 24.97 -2.16
N LYS A 94 -14.05 23.79 -2.44
CA LYS A 94 -13.90 22.60 -1.60
C LYS A 94 -12.44 22.12 -1.50
N MET A 95 -11.71 22.07 -2.62
CA MET A 95 -10.29 21.71 -2.60
C MET A 95 -9.48 22.69 -1.73
N VAL A 96 -9.72 24.00 -1.87
CA VAL A 96 -9.06 25.02 -1.04
C VAL A 96 -9.40 24.85 0.44
N GLU A 97 -10.66 24.58 0.78
CA GLU A 97 -11.08 24.34 2.17
C GLU A 97 -10.38 23.12 2.76
N ILE A 98 -10.29 22.02 2.00
CA ILE A 98 -9.57 20.80 2.39
C ILE A 98 -8.11 21.13 2.67
N LEU A 99 -7.42 21.84 1.77
CA LEU A 99 -6.02 22.23 1.97
C LEU A 99 -5.86 23.14 3.21
N ALA A 100 -6.76 24.10 3.41
CA ALA A 100 -6.76 24.99 4.56
C ALA A 100 -6.95 24.22 5.88
N ARG A 101 -7.87 23.24 5.91
CA ARG A 101 -8.09 22.37 7.07
C ARG A 101 -6.87 21.49 7.35
N GLY A 102 -6.28 20.92 6.31
CA GLY A 102 -5.08 20.09 6.43
C GLY A 102 -3.88 20.89 6.96
N ALA A 103 -3.77 22.16 6.60
CA ALA A 103 -2.70 23.04 7.06
C ALA A 103 -2.73 23.30 8.58
N GLN A 104 -3.88 23.10 9.23
CA GLN A 104 -4.02 23.19 10.69
C GLN A 104 -3.34 22.03 11.42
N LEU A 105 -3.04 20.93 10.73
CA LEU A 105 -2.31 19.81 11.32
C LEU A 105 -0.81 20.12 11.44
N PRO A 106 -0.15 19.60 12.50
CA PRO A 106 1.28 19.80 12.70
C PRO A 106 2.10 19.37 11.48
N ALA A 107 2.97 20.24 10.99
CA ALA A 107 3.79 19.98 9.81
C ALA A 107 4.62 18.69 9.93
N LYS A 108 5.15 18.41 11.14
CA LYS A 108 5.88 17.18 11.45
C LYS A 108 5.01 15.93 11.24
N SER A 109 3.78 15.93 11.76
CA SER A 109 2.84 14.82 11.59
C SER A 109 2.48 14.60 10.12
N ARG A 110 2.28 15.69 9.36
CA ARG A 110 2.04 15.61 7.91
C ARG A 110 3.24 15.02 7.16
N SER A 111 4.45 15.47 7.48
CA SER A 111 5.68 14.96 6.85
C SER A 111 5.95 13.50 7.18
N ASP A 112 5.72 13.07 8.42
CA ASP A 112 5.93 11.68 8.82
C ASP A 112 4.89 10.75 8.17
N ALA A 113 3.65 11.22 8.02
CA ALA A 113 2.63 10.51 7.28
C ALA A 113 2.99 10.40 5.80
N GLU A 114 3.42 11.51 5.17
CA GLU A 114 3.87 11.52 3.77
C GLU A 114 4.95 10.48 3.51
N ALA A 115 5.97 10.41 4.38
CA ALA A 115 7.07 9.45 4.23
C ALA A 115 6.58 7.99 4.28
N LYS A 116 5.67 7.66 5.21
CA LYS A 116 5.12 6.30 5.35
C LYS A 116 4.15 5.94 4.22
N LEU A 117 3.40 6.91 3.71
CA LEU A 117 2.55 6.72 2.52
C LEU A 117 3.42 6.51 1.29
N GLN A 118 4.50 7.27 1.13
CA GLN A 118 5.44 7.11 0.02
C GLN A 118 6.12 5.74 0.02
N GLU A 119 6.50 5.23 1.19
CA GLU A 119 7.01 3.87 1.35
C GLU A 119 6.01 2.84 0.82
N ALA A 120 4.76 2.88 1.29
CA ALA A 120 3.71 1.95 0.84
C ALA A 120 3.44 2.06 -0.67
N MET A 121 3.42 3.26 -1.23
CA MET A 121 3.25 3.47 -2.67
C MET A 121 4.42 2.89 -3.48
N ASN A 122 5.65 3.05 -2.98
CA ASN A 122 6.84 2.51 -3.62
C ASN A 122 6.81 0.98 -3.64
N ASP A 123 6.33 0.32 -2.58
CA ASP A 123 6.19 -1.13 -2.55
C ASP A 123 5.21 -1.63 -3.62
N VAL A 124 4.06 -0.96 -3.77
CA VAL A 124 3.07 -1.28 -4.81
C VAL A 124 3.66 -1.06 -6.21
N ASN A 125 4.34 0.06 -6.42
CA ASN A 125 4.98 0.39 -7.70
C ASN A 125 6.10 -0.59 -8.06
N ALA A 126 6.95 -0.96 -7.10
CA ALA A 126 7.99 -1.96 -7.29
C ALA A 126 7.37 -3.32 -7.65
N LYS A 127 6.27 -3.71 -6.99
CA LYS A 127 5.57 -4.94 -7.35
C LYS A 127 4.99 -4.89 -8.76
N ALA A 128 4.43 -3.76 -9.18
CA ALA A 128 3.93 -3.60 -10.55
C ALA A 128 5.04 -3.77 -11.60
N VAL A 129 6.26 -3.31 -11.30
CA VAL A 129 7.44 -3.53 -12.16
C VAL A 129 7.83 -5.01 -12.21
N ILE A 130 7.79 -5.72 -11.08
CA ILE A 130 8.23 -7.12 -10.98
C ILE A 130 7.20 -8.09 -11.56
N GLU A 131 5.91 -7.89 -11.25
CA GLU A 131 4.83 -8.83 -11.56
C GLU A 131 3.98 -8.43 -12.76
N GLY A 132 4.12 -7.19 -13.22
CA GLY A 132 3.30 -6.61 -14.27
C GLY A 132 2.05 -5.91 -13.74
N ASN A 133 1.61 -4.93 -14.52
CA ASN A 133 0.43 -4.10 -14.23
C ASN A 133 -0.86 -4.93 -14.17
N ASP A 134 -0.97 -6.00 -14.95
CA ASP A 134 -2.18 -6.84 -15.01
C ASP A 134 -2.47 -7.53 -13.67
N LYS A 135 -1.44 -8.01 -12.97
CA LYS A 135 -1.61 -8.67 -11.67
C LYS A 135 -1.98 -7.69 -10.58
N VAL A 136 -1.35 -6.51 -10.57
CA VAL A 136 -1.64 -5.46 -9.59
C VAL A 136 -3.05 -4.92 -9.80
N SER A 137 -3.44 -4.63 -11.05
CA SER A 137 -4.79 -4.18 -11.38
C SER A 137 -5.86 -5.23 -11.09
N LEU A 138 -5.57 -6.52 -11.26
CA LEU A 138 -6.48 -7.60 -10.87
C LEU A 138 -6.78 -7.59 -9.37
N ARG A 139 -5.73 -7.48 -8.54
CA ARG A 139 -5.88 -7.48 -7.08
C ARG A 139 -6.56 -6.21 -6.59
N LEU A 140 -6.14 -5.05 -7.08
CA LEU A 140 -6.76 -3.77 -6.73
C LEU A 140 -8.21 -3.67 -7.22
N GLY A 141 -8.52 -4.22 -8.39
CA GLY A 141 -9.88 -4.26 -8.91
C GLY A 141 -10.80 -5.08 -8.01
N ALA A 142 -10.33 -6.25 -7.58
CA ALA A 142 -11.06 -7.07 -6.62
C ALA A 142 -11.28 -6.36 -5.28
N GLU A 143 -10.30 -5.57 -4.81
CA GLU A 143 -10.37 -4.84 -3.56
C GLU A 143 -11.34 -3.65 -3.60
N PHE A 144 -11.24 -2.82 -4.64
CA PHE A 144 -12.08 -1.63 -4.80
C PHE A 144 -13.44 -1.90 -5.45
N GLY A 145 -13.74 -3.15 -5.80
CA GLY A 145 -14.94 -3.51 -6.55
C GLY A 145 -14.96 -2.94 -7.97
N MET A 146 -13.79 -2.73 -8.57
CA MET A 146 -13.62 -2.18 -9.92
C MET A 146 -13.06 -3.25 -10.87
N THR A 147 -13.27 -3.05 -12.17
CA THR A 147 -12.61 -3.93 -13.15
C THR A 147 -11.14 -3.55 -13.31
N PRO A 148 -10.24 -4.50 -13.63
CA PRO A 148 -8.83 -4.19 -13.88
C PRO A 148 -8.66 -3.23 -15.06
N ALA A 149 -9.51 -3.35 -16.08
CA ALA A 149 -9.55 -2.46 -17.24
C ALA A 149 -9.95 -1.02 -16.87
N ALA A 150 -10.92 -0.85 -15.96
CA ALA A 150 -11.31 0.47 -15.48
C ALA A 150 -10.16 1.14 -14.71
N LEU A 151 -9.46 0.39 -13.84
CA LEU A 151 -8.30 0.91 -13.12
C LEU A 151 -7.13 1.26 -14.05
N ALA A 152 -6.86 0.45 -15.07
CA ALA A 152 -5.84 0.75 -16.07
C ALA A 152 -6.17 2.04 -16.84
N THR A 153 -7.43 2.18 -17.27
CA THR A 153 -7.92 3.39 -17.95
C THR A 153 -7.81 4.63 -17.05
N GLU A 154 -8.18 4.50 -15.78
CA GLU A 154 -8.08 5.60 -14.83
C GLU A 154 -6.62 5.99 -14.54
N LYS A 155 -5.74 5.01 -14.42
CA LYS A 155 -4.29 5.23 -14.27
C LYS A 155 -3.73 6.01 -15.47
N GLU A 156 -4.10 5.63 -16.70
CA GLU A 156 -3.70 6.32 -17.92
C GLU A 156 -4.27 7.74 -17.98
N GLY A 157 -5.56 7.93 -17.65
CA GLY A 157 -6.21 9.23 -17.66
C GLY A 157 -5.73 10.19 -16.57
N THR A 158 -5.18 9.70 -15.48
CA THR A 158 -4.65 10.53 -14.38
C THR A 158 -3.13 10.75 -14.50
N GLY A 159 -2.41 9.78 -15.06
CA GLY A 159 -0.95 9.71 -15.01
C GLY A 159 -0.40 9.27 -13.65
N MET A 160 -1.25 8.78 -12.74
CA MET A 160 -0.83 8.29 -11.44
C MET A 160 -0.06 6.96 -11.55
N SER A 161 0.80 6.71 -10.56
CA SER A 161 1.38 5.39 -10.34
C SER A 161 0.37 4.44 -9.66
N TRP A 162 0.65 3.13 -9.62
CA TRP A 162 -0.25 2.18 -8.96
C TRP A 162 -0.38 2.45 -7.47
N GLY A 163 0.71 2.81 -6.80
CA GLY A 163 0.68 3.21 -5.40
C GLY A 163 -0.17 4.46 -5.15
N GLU A 164 -0.05 5.48 -5.99
CA GLU A 164 -0.86 6.70 -5.88
C GLU A 164 -2.34 6.43 -6.13
N LEU A 165 -2.65 5.55 -7.10
CA LEU A 165 -4.02 5.14 -7.39
C LEU A 165 -4.62 4.36 -6.21
N THR A 166 -3.86 3.45 -5.59
CA THR A 166 -4.26 2.76 -4.35
C THR A 166 -4.62 3.76 -3.27
N LEU A 167 -3.71 4.70 -2.96
CA LEU A 167 -3.92 5.71 -1.92
C LEU A 167 -5.14 6.60 -2.22
N ALA A 168 -5.30 7.04 -3.47
CA ALA A 168 -6.42 7.89 -3.85
C ALA A 168 -7.77 7.17 -3.67
N HIS A 169 -7.88 5.91 -4.08
CA HIS A 169 -9.10 5.11 -3.88
C HIS A 169 -9.37 4.81 -2.41
N THR A 170 -8.34 4.51 -1.61
CA THR A 170 -8.49 4.33 -0.16
C THR A 170 -9.11 5.57 0.49
N LEU A 171 -8.66 6.76 0.10
CA LEU A 171 -9.21 8.02 0.62
C LEU A 171 -10.65 8.27 0.13
N LEU A 172 -10.94 7.99 -1.15
CA LEU A 172 -12.29 8.21 -1.70
C LEU A 172 -13.35 7.28 -1.11
N ALA A 173 -13.02 6.01 -0.94
CA ALA A 173 -13.92 5.02 -0.35
C ALA A 173 -14.36 5.42 1.08
N ASN A 174 -13.57 6.25 1.75
CA ASN A 174 -13.80 6.70 3.12
C ASN A 174 -14.37 8.12 3.26
N THR A 175 -14.48 8.87 2.16
CA THR A 175 -15.05 10.25 2.16
C THR A 175 -16.46 10.31 1.57
N GLY A 176 -17.03 9.20 1.07
CA GLY A 176 -18.32 9.22 0.39
C GLY A 176 -18.29 10.02 -0.93
N ASN A 177 -17.14 10.01 -1.61
CA ASN A 177 -16.94 10.65 -2.93
C ASN A 177 -17.05 12.19 -2.92
N GLU A 178 -16.69 12.85 -1.80
CA GLU A 178 -16.64 14.33 -1.73
C GLU A 178 -15.73 14.96 -2.79
N LEU A 179 -14.67 14.24 -3.17
CA LEU A 179 -13.77 14.58 -4.27
C LEU A 179 -13.76 13.50 -5.34
N THR A 180 -13.26 13.83 -6.52
CA THR A 180 -12.92 12.86 -7.57
C THR A 180 -11.41 12.55 -7.55
N ILE A 181 -11.01 11.40 -8.11
CA ILE A 181 -9.58 11.07 -8.30
C ILE A 181 -8.87 12.18 -9.08
N GLN A 182 -9.52 12.78 -10.07
CA GLN A 182 -8.98 13.89 -10.86
C GLN A 182 -8.71 15.13 -10.00
N GLN A 183 -9.60 15.47 -9.06
CA GLN A 183 -9.41 16.58 -8.13
C GLN A 183 -8.28 16.30 -7.13
N ILE A 184 -8.20 15.07 -6.62
CA ILE A 184 -7.08 14.64 -5.76
C ILE A 184 -5.76 14.74 -6.54
N ASN A 185 -5.73 14.27 -7.78
CA ASN A 185 -4.56 14.35 -8.66
C ASN A 185 -4.18 15.81 -8.96
N GLN A 186 -5.17 16.69 -9.15
CA GLN A 186 -4.94 18.11 -9.35
C GLN A 186 -4.23 18.72 -8.12
N MET A 187 -4.72 18.47 -6.91
CA MET A 187 -4.06 18.95 -5.69
C MET A 187 -2.62 18.41 -5.58
N ARG A 188 -2.37 17.16 -5.96
CA ARG A 188 -1.00 16.58 -6.01
C ARG A 188 -0.10 17.30 -7.01
N LYS A 189 -0.59 17.57 -8.22
CA LYS A 189 0.15 18.28 -9.27
C LYS A 189 0.47 19.73 -8.89
N GLU A 190 -0.37 20.34 -8.05
CA GLU A 190 -0.13 21.65 -7.45
C GLU A 190 0.91 21.62 -6.29
N GLY A 191 1.48 20.47 -5.99
CA GLY A 191 2.52 20.30 -4.97
C GLY A 191 1.99 20.00 -3.56
N ASN A 192 0.69 19.75 -3.41
CA ASN A 192 0.11 19.43 -2.11
C ASN A 192 0.40 17.97 -1.73
N GLY A 193 1.00 17.75 -0.56
CA GLY A 193 1.31 16.41 -0.03
C GLY A 193 0.05 15.57 0.28
N TRP A 194 0.15 14.25 0.22
CA TRP A 194 -0.88 13.33 0.68
C TRP A 194 -1.24 13.53 2.15
N GLY A 195 -0.26 13.80 3.00
CA GLY A 195 -0.50 14.12 4.41
C GLY A 195 -1.33 15.41 4.60
N LEU A 196 -1.18 16.39 3.70
CA LEU A 196 -1.99 17.61 3.72
C LEU A 196 -3.42 17.32 3.23
N ILE A 197 -3.56 16.63 2.11
CA ILE A 197 -4.86 16.30 1.49
C ILE A 197 -5.68 15.40 2.42
N ALA A 198 -5.10 14.31 2.93
CA ALA A 198 -5.79 13.36 3.80
C ALA A 198 -6.21 13.98 5.13
N GLY A 199 -5.32 14.77 5.74
CA GLY A 199 -5.65 15.55 6.93
C GLY A 199 -6.73 16.61 6.69
N GLY A 200 -6.71 17.22 5.50
CA GLY A 200 -7.70 18.16 5.03
C GLY A 200 -9.09 17.56 4.85
N MET A 201 -9.16 16.30 4.40
CA MET A 201 -10.40 15.52 4.35
C MET A 201 -10.88 15.07 5.74
N GLY A 202 -10.16 15.48 6.80
CA GLY A 202 -10.53 15.21 8.19
C GLY A 202 -10.02 13.87 8.71
N PHE A 203 -9.20 13.12 7.97
CA PHE A 203 -8.72 11.85 8.47
C PHE A 203 -7.61 11.99 9.51
N LYS A 204 -7.55 11.04 10.45
CA LYS A 204 -6.36 10.83 11.27
C LYS A 204 -5.24 10.24 10.42
N LEU A 205 -4.13 10.95 10.30
CA LEU A 205 -3.00 10.53 9.45
C LEU A 205 -2.47 9.14 9.78
N GLY A 206 -2.50 8.73 11.06
CA GLY A 206 -2.11 7.38 11.47
C GLY A 206 -3.03 6.28 10.93
N GLU A 207 -4.35 6.53 10.88
CA GLU A 207 -5.33 5.61 10.31
C GLU A 207 -5.20 5.55 8.78
N VAL A 208 -4.92 6.69 8.14
CA VAL A 208 -4.64 6.75 6.69
C VAL A 208 -3.43 5.90 6.35
N VAL A 209 -2.33 6.05 7.09
CA VAL A 209 -1.13 5.23 6.88
C VAL A 209 -1.43 3.74 7.10
N ALA A 210 -2.21 3.39 8.13
CA ALA A 210 -2.56 2.00 8.40
C ALA A 210 -3.41 1.39 7.28
N ALA A 211 -4.51 2.07 6.90
CA ALA A 211 -5.39 1.67 5.82
C ALA A 211 -4.62 1.46 4.52
N VAL A 212 -3.80 2.43 4.12
CA VAL A 212 -3.05 2.37 2.87
C VAL A 212 -1.99 1.27 2.90
N LYS A 213 -1.37 1.00 4.06
CA LYS A 213 -0.45 -0.14 4.21
C LYS A 213 -1.17 -1.47 4.09
N ASP A 214 -2.40 -1.59 4.57
CA ASP A 214 -3.20 -2.80 4.40
C ASP A 214 -3.64 -2.98 2.93
N GLU A 215 -4.08 -1.90 2.26
CA GLU A 215 -4.39 -1.95 0.82
C GLU A 215 -3.15 -2.24 -0.04
N ALA A 216 -1.98 -1.72 0.36
CA ALA A 216 -0.71 -2.02 -0.30
C ALA A 216 -0.36 -3.51 -0.17
N LYS A 217 -0.69 -4.19 0.94
CA LYS A 217 -0.50 -5.64 1.06
C LYS A 217 -1.40 -6.40 0.08
N VAL A 218 -2.62 -5.96 -0.14
CA VAL A 218 -3.51 -6.57 -1.16
C VAL A 218 -2.93 -6.34 -2.56
N ALA A 219 -2.56 -5.09 -2.87
CA ALA A 219 -1.96 -4.72 -4.17
C ALA A 219 -0.68 -5.52 -4.47
N THR A 220 0.14 -5.75 -3.43
CA THR A 220 1.39 -6.52 -3.52
C THR A 220 1.18 -8.03 -3.45
N GLY A 221 -0.06 -8.51 -3.23
CA GLY A 221 -0.39 -9.93 -3.10
C GLY A 221 0.08 -10.57 -1.79
N ALA A 222 0.49 -9.78 -0.80
CA ALA A 222 0.77 -10.22 0.55
C ALA A 222 -0.51 -10.53 1.35
N SER A 223 -1.63 -9.91 0.98
CA SER A 223 -2.98 -10.19 1.49
C SER A 223 -3.92 -10.58 0.34
N LYS A 224 -4.94 -11.37 0.64
CA LYS A 224 -6.02 -11.65 -0.32
C LYS A 224 -6.98 -10.46 -0.36
N PRO A 225 -7.51 -10.10 -1.54
CA PRO A 225 -8.55 -9.08 -1.61
C PRO A 225 -9.81 -9.58 -0.92
N ASP A 226 -10.43 -8.72 -0.11
CA ASP A 226 -11.69 -9.01 0.58
C ASP A 226 -12.87 -8.17 0.06
N GLY A 227 -12.57 -7.24 -0.86
CA GLY A 227 -13.55 -6.38 -1.52
C GLY A 227 -14.06 -5.26 -0.63
N LYS A 228 -13.35 -4.95 0.46
CA LYS A 228 -13.72 -3.92 1.43
C LYS A 228 -12.49 -3.11 1.81
N VAL A 229 -12.48 -1.87 1.31
CA VAL A 229 -11.50 -0.88 1.74
C VAL A 229 -11.53 -0.70 3.26
N HIS A 230 -10.35 -0.67 3.85
CA HIS A 230 -10.15 -0.39 5.25
C HIS A 230 -10.85 0.91 5.66
N SER A 231 -11.76 0.80 6.63
CA SER A 231 -12.55 1.94 7.10
C SER A 231 -11.75 2.85 8.03
N MET A 232 -11.72 4.14 7.73
CA MET A 232 -11.03 5.17 8.50
C MET A 232 -12.03 6.07 9.21
N HIS A 233 -11.69 6.54 10.41
CA HIS A 233 -12.54 7.48 11.13
C HIS A 233 -12.16 8.92 10.75
N ALA A 234 -13.13 9.66 10.21
CA ALA A 234 -12.98 11.09 10.00
C ALA A 234 -13.15 11.84 11.34
N LEU A 235 -12.21 12.75 11.63
CA LEU A 235 -12.33 13.78 12.64
C LEU A 235 -13.29 14.85 12.15
N LEU A 236 -14.60 14.64 12.28
CA LEU A 236 -15.54 15.73 12.05
C LEU A 236 -15.39 16.79 13.15
N ALA A 237 -14.81 17.93 12.75
CA ALA A 237 -14.85 19.32 13.26
C ALA A 237 -14.79 19.66 14.77
N LYS A 238 -15.00 18.74 15.72
CA LYS A 238 -15.09 19.07 17.16
C LYS A 238 -13.75 19.13 17.89
N ASN A 239 -12.66 18.65 17.29
CA ASN A 239 -11.38 18.44 17.99
C ASN A 239 -10.16 19.16 17.39
N ILE A 240 -10.28 19.99 16.35
CA ILE A 240 -9.09 20.64 15.76
C ILE A 240 -8.57 21.79 16.66
N THR A 241 -9.36 22.26 17.63
CA THR A 241 -8.98 23.35 18.56
C THR A 241 -8.40 22.89 19.91
N GLY A 242 -8.09 21.61 20.12
CA GLY A 242 -7.65 21.11 21.42
C GLY A 242 -6.67 19.95 21.32
N GLY A 243 -5.37 20.25 21.24
CA GLY A 243 -4.35 19.21 21.22
C GLY A 243 -2.92 19.72 21.17
N ALA A 244 -2.63 20.82 21.85
CA ALA A 244 -1.26 21.20 22.17
C ALA A 244 -0.94 20.68 23.58
N ASP A 245 -0.69 19.38 23.72
CA ASP A 245 -0.12 18.85 24.97
C ASP A 245 1.02 17.87 24.71
N LYS A 246 2.22 18.39 25.02
CA LYS A 246 3.44 17.73 25.48
C LYS A 246 4.06 16.65 24.60
N ALA A 247 4.88 17.11 23.66
CA ALA A 247 6.16 16.48 23.41
C ALA A 247 7.16 16.93 24.50
N LYS A 248 7.46 16.07 25.48
CA LYS A 248 8.70 16.17 26.26
C LYS A 248 9.59 15.01 25.87
N ALA A 249 10.71 15.35 25.26
CA ALA A 249 11.80 14.44 24.93
C ALA A 249 12.64 14.07 26.17
N GLU A 250 13.51 13.08 25.95
CA GLU A 250 14.70 12.66 26.72
C GLU A 250 14.44 11.67 27.88
N SER A 251 14.89 10.42 27.75
CA SER A 251 16.28 9.88 27.75
C SER A 251 16.80 9.65 29.16
N GLY A 252 17.26 8.41 29.42
CA GLY A 252 18.33 8.14 30.37
C GLY A 252 17.95 7.80 31.81
N ALA A 253 18.21 6.53 32.16
CA ALA A 253 18.83 6.04 33.39
C ALA A 253 18.21 6.30 34.79
N LYS A 254 18.07 5.16 35.50
CA LYS A 254 17.94 4.88 36.95
C LYS A 254 18.40 6.02 37.90
N PRO A 255 17.75 6.15 39.08
CA PRO A 255 18.48 5.77 40.29
C PRO A 255 17.65 5.00 41.33
N GLU A 256 18.40 4.29 42.16
CA GLU A 256 17.98 3.57 43.36
C GLU A 256 17.65 4.54 44.49
N THR A 257 16.71 4.17 45.36
CA THR A 257 16.63 4.68 46.73
C THR A 257 16.49 3.54 47.71
N LYS A 258 17.48 3.49 48.61
CA LYS A 258 17.67 2.64 49.78
C LYS A 258 17.09 3.34 51.02
N THR A 259 16.89 2.54 52.08
CA THR A 259 16.82 2.87 53.53
C THR A 259 15.38 2.75 54.07
N GLU A 260 15.04 1.96 55.10
CA GLU A 260 15.59 1.86 56.47
C GLU A 260 15.02 0.57 57.15
N ALA A 261 15.82 -0.41 57.59
CA ALA A 261 16.29 -0.68 58.96
C ALA A 261 15.24 -0.90 60.09
N GLY A 262 15.26 -2.09 60.71
CA GLY A 262 15.01 -2.26 62.15
C GLY A 262 14.05 -3.36 62.60
N ALA A 263 14.58 -4.51 63.06
CA ALA A 263 14.32 -5.11 64.39
C ALA A 263 14.70 -6.60 64.43
N LYS A 264 15.59 -6.94 65.39
CA LYS A 264 15.99 -8.28 65.81
C LYS A 264 14.92 -8.90 66.71
N THR A 265 14.79 -10.23 66.71
CA THR A 265 14.78 -11.06 67.92
C THR A 265 14.96 -12.55 67.57
N ASP A 266 15.72 -13.20 68.44
CA ASP A 266 16.23 -14.56 68.45
C ASP A 266 15.15 -15.67 68.61
N ALA A 267 15.44 -16.90 68.14
CA ALA A 267 15.35 -18.14 68.94
C ALA A 267 15.57 -19.43 68.11
N LYS A 268 16.78 -19.99 68.31
CA LYS A 268 17.20 -21.40 68.42
C LYS A 268 16.10 -22.50 68.54
N THR A 269 16.26 -23.57 67.75
CA THR A 269 16.23 -25.02 68.13
C THR A 269 16.40 -25.85 66.85
N ASP A 270 17.55 -26.48 66.58
CA ASP A 270 18.10 -27.78 67.05
C ASP A 270 17.60 -29.04 66.29
N ALA A 271 18.55 -29.95 66.09
CA ALA A 271 18.45 -31.39 65.77
C ALA A 271 18.14 -31.89 64.33
N ALA A 272 19.26 -32.20 63.64
CA ALA A 272 19.69 -33.55 63.21
C ALA A 272 18.78 -34.46 62.35
N ALA A 273 19.27 -34.85 61.15
CA ALA A 273 19.79 -36.21 60.86
C ALA A 273 20.04 -36.42 59.35
N LYS A 274 21.30 -36.69 58.98
CA LYS A 274 21.70 -37.56 57.85
C LYS A 274 21.57 -39.04 58.33
N PRO A 275 21.64 -40.11 57.49
CA PRO A 275 22.40 -40.21 56.25
C PRO A 275 21.80 -41.10 55.12
N ASP A 276 22.57 -41.18 54.03
CA ASP A 276 22.80 -42.33 53.13
C ASP A 276 21.66 -43.03 52.35
N GLY A 277 21.91 -43.30 51.07
CA GLY A 277 21.00 -44.10 50.27
C GLY A 277 21.14 -43.96 48.76
N SER A 278 22.27 -44.43 48.23
CA SER A 278 22.54 -44.86 46.86
C SER A 278 21.33 -45.22 45.96
N GLY A 279 21.37 -44.83 44.68
CA GLY A 279 20.39 -45.30 43.70
C GLY A 279 20.53 -44.71 42.29
N ALA A 280 21.67 -44.94 41.63
CA ALA A 280 21.81 -44.76 40.19
C ALA A 280 21.20 -45.95 39.42
N ALA A 281 20.43 -45.69 38.35
CA ALA A 281 20.58 -46.32 37.01
C ALA A 281 19.31 -46.20 36.14
N LYS A 282 19.37 -45.28 35.17
CA LYS A 282 19.26 -45.49 33.70
C LYS A 282 18.02 -46.18 33.04
N PRO A 283 17.85 -45.95 31.71
CA PRO A 283 16.56 -45.73 31.06
C PRO A 283 16.08 -46.94 30.25
N ASN A 284 14.85 -46.86 29.71
CA ASN A 284 14.53 -47.67 28.54
C ASN A 284 13.62 -46.93 27.54
N LYS A 285 14.02 -47.03 26.28
CA LYS A 285 13.32 -46.61 25.07
C LYS A 285 12.62 -47.86 24.48
N PRO A 286 11.73 -47.68 23.50
CA PRO A 286 11.90 -48.42 22.25
C PRO A 286 12.27 -47.49 21.08
#